data_AF-A0A7Z9WW19-F1
#
_entry.id   AF-A0A7Z9WW19-F1
#
_cell.length_a   1.000
_cell.length_b   1.000
_cell.length_c   1.000
_cell.angle_alpha   90.00
_cell.angle_beta   90.00
_cell.angle_gamma   90.00
#
_symmetry.space_group_name_H-M   'P 1'
#
loop_
_entity.id
_entity.type
_entity.pdbx_description
1 polymer ?
#
loop_
_entity_poly.entity_id
_entity_poly.type
_entity_poly.pdbx_seq_one_letter_code
_entity_poly.pdbx_strand_id
1 'polypeptide(L)'
;IVGLREYAKKVSQDFEKWKENHPNGGFFDLRPYTIEGVRTLDEHTLIIRIKGRYPQFLYWLSMNFFAPIPWEVDAFYSQAGMKAKNLTLDQWPVGTGPFMLVENNPNFRMRLIRNPNYHADTYPCKASPGIPQGLLADCGRPLPQVETVLYTLEKENIPYWNKFLQGYYDASGVSSDAFDQAVQLSSTGDIGLTPAMREKGIRFLGGVQPTIIYFGFNMLDPVIGGLDDKGRKLRQAISIAVNMEEYISIFLNGRGVVAQGPLPPGIFGYESPPQGLNPVIYRWENGHLVRKPLTVARQLLAEAGYPGGIDPNTGQPLKLYFEAVGSGPDDQARLAWLRKQFAQLGIDLVIRATDYNRFQDKMRQGQGQIFMWGWNADYPDPENFLFLLYGKNGVVASGGSGVNYANYHNPAYDRLFEQMQTLPNGPERQALIQRMVHLVQQDAPWIFGFYPRSLALVHSWYHNAWPNMMANNTTKYLRVDTQLRVRKQMEWNRPVVWVLWLVAALLLSAVAGGVWLYRRRQAQTGRAAP
;
A
#
# COMPACT_ATOMS: atom_id res chain seq x y z
N ILE A 1 8.14 5.83 25.98
CA ILE A 1 8.20 5.09 27.27
C ILE A 1 9.36 5.64 28.10
N VAL A 2 9.17 5.86 29.41
CA VAL A 2 10.23 6.34 30.31
C VAL A 2 11.35 5.28 30.45
N GLY A 3 12.61 5.67 30.32
CA GLY A 3 13.77 4.77 30.41
C GLY A 3 14.06 3.89 29.18
N LEU A 4 13.23 3.96 28.11
CA LEU A 4 13.40 3.09 26.95
C LEU A 4 14.69 3.39 26.16
N ARG A 5 15.10 4.66 26.07
CA ARG A 5 16.32 5.05 25.33
C ARG A 5 17.57 4.55 26.05
N GLU A 6 17.57 4.67 27.37
CA GLU A 6 18.62 4.23 28.26
C GLU A 6 18.74 2.70 28.25
N TYR A 7 17.60 2.00 28.33
CA TYR A 7 17.50 0.56 28.12
C TYR A 7 18.10 0.14 26.78
N ALA A 8 17.63 0.73 25.67
CA ALA A 8 18.09 0.38 24.33
C ALA A 8 19.60 0.56 24.18
N LYS A 9 20.15 1.69 24.66
CA LYS A 9 21.59 1.95 24.63
C LYS A 9 22.38 0.88 25.41
N LYS A 10 21.94 0.53 26.62
CA LYS A 10 22.61 -0.47 27.45
C LYS A 10 22.56 -1.85 26.81
N VAL A 11 21.37 -2.30 26.40
CA VAL A 11 21.17 -3.61 25.77
C VAL A 11 21.99 -3.75 24.49
N SER A 12 22.00 -2.73 23.63
CA SER A 12 22.81 -2.77 22.41
C SER A 12 24.31 -2.89 22.70
N GLN A 13 24.83 -2.18 23.70
CA GLN A 13 26.25 -2.28 24.08
C GLN A 13 26.60 -3.67 24.64
N ASP A 14 25.75 -4.21 25.49
CA ASP A 14 25.97 -5.53 26.09
C ASP A 14 25.78 -6.66 25.06
N PHE A 15 24.87 -6.49 24.10
CA PHE A 15 24.67 -7.42 22.98
C PHE A 15 25.89 -7.51 22.07
N GLU A 16 26.51 -6.37 21.69
CA GLU A 16 27.72 -6.42 20.85
C GLU A 16 28.88 -7.13 21.56
N LYS A 17 29.08 -6.88 22.86
CA LYS A 17 30.08 -7.63 23.66
C LYS A 17 29.74 -9.12 23.80
N TRP A 18 28.46 -9.43 23.96
CA TRP A 18 28.00 -10.81 24.04
C TRP A 18 28.27 -11.55 22.73
N LYS A 19 28.02 -10.90 21.59
CA LYS A 19 28.23 -11.43 20.24
C LYS A 19 29.69 -11.77 19.95
N GLU A 20 30.65 -10.99 20.46
CA GLU A 20 32.09 -11.30 20.38
C GLU A 20 32.42 -12.67 21.00
N ASN A 21 31.75 -13.04 22.10
CA ASN A 21 31.93 -14.32 22.78
C ASN A 21 31.05 -15.44 22.22
N HIS A 22 30.09 -15.12 21.35
CA HIS A 22 29.12 -16.05 20.77
C HIS A 22 29.06 -15.90 19.23
N PRO A 23 30.18 -16.16 18.51
CA PRO A 23 30.27 -15.92 17.07
C PRO A 23 29.29 -16.78 16.24
N ASN A 24 28.86 -17.91 16.79
CA ASN A 24 27.89 -18.81 16.17
C ASN A 24 26.44 -18.53 16.59
N GLY A 25 26.20 -17.41 17.29
CA GLY A 25 24.91 -17.08 17.89
C GLY A 25 24.66 -17.80 19.21
N GLY A 26 23.42 -17.71 19.70
CA GLY A 26 23.02 -18.22 21.00
C GLY A 26 21.87 -17.39 21.57
N PHE A 27 21.40 -17.77 22.77
CA PHE A 27 20.32 -17.06 23.44
C PHE A 27 20.88 -15.87 24.21
N PHE A 28 20.49 -14.66 23.82
CA PHE A 28 20.80 -13.44 24.56
C PHE A 28 19.63 -13.10 25.48
N ASP A 29 19.76 -13.46 26.75
CA ASP A 29 18.68 -13.31 27.72
C ASP A 29 18.43 -11.83 28.08
N LEU A 30 17.25 -11.32 27.69
CA LEU A 30 16.81 -9.95 27.97
C LEU A 30 16.17 -9.77 29.36
N ARG A 31 15.83 -10.85 30.08
CA ARG A 31 15.12 -10.79 31.36
C ARG A 31 15.88 -10.04 32.48
N PRO A 32 17.23 -10.03 32.53
CA PRO A 32 17.98 -9.23 33.51
C PRO A 32 17.87 -7.72 33.29
N TYR A 33 17.36 -7.26 32.14
CA TYR A 33 17.27 -5.85 31.79
C TYR A 33 15.88 -5.31 32.10
N THR A 34 15.83 -4.13 32.71
CA THR A 34 14.57 -3.47 33.11
C THR A 34 14.41 -2.14 32.37
N ILE A 35 13.19 -1.84 31.92
CA ILE A 35 12.82 -0.52 31.42
C ILE A 35 12.17 0.25 32.58
N GLU A 36 12.73 1.39 32.98
CA GLU A 36 12.28 2.17 34.15
C GLU A 36 10.76 2.45 34.17
N GLY A 37 10.19 2.73 32.99
CA GLY A 37 8.77 3.01 32.82
C GLY A 37 7.88 1.78 32.68
N VAL A 38 8.40 0.56 32.72
CA VAL A 38 7.61 -0.67 32.50
C VAL A 38 7.70 -1.56 33.73
N ARG A 39 6.54 -1.92 34.28
CA ARG A 39 6.47 -2.87 35.41
C ARG A 39 5.21 -3.72 35.32
N THR A 40 5.30 -4.95 35.80
CA THR A 40 4.14 -5.80 36.07
C THR A 40 3.66 -5.52 37.50
N LEU A 41 2.34 -5.45 37.69
CA LEU A 41 1.74 -5.42 39.03
C LEU A 41 1.40 -6.84 39.50
N ASP A 42 0.92 -7.67 38.57
CA ASP A 42 0.58 -9.08 38.73
C ASP A 42 0.68 -9.78 37.35
N GLU A 43 0.27 -11.04 37.26
CA GLU A 43 0.33 -11.87 36.04
C GLU A 43 -0.52 -11.34 34.87
N HIS A 44 -1.48 -10.44 35.13
CA HIS A 44 -2.44 -9.94 34.13
C HIS A 44 -2.41 -8.41 33.97
N THR A 45 -1.52 -7.71 34.70
CA THR A 45 -1.47 -6.25 34.72
C THR A 45 -0.09 -5.72 34.40
N LEU A 46 0.05 -5.11 33.21
CA LEU A 46 1.24 -4.38 32.76
C LEU A 46 1.01 -2.88 32.85
N ILE A 47 1.94 -2.16 33.48
CA ILE A 47 1.91 -0.70 33.58
C ILE A 47 3.06 -0.12 32.77
N ILE A 48 2.72 0.77 31.83
CA ILE A 48 3.67 1.47 30.98
C ILE A 48 3.55 2.99 31.20
N ARG A 49 4.61 3.59 31.75
CA ARG A 49 4.74 5.03 31.94
C ARG A 49 5.36 5.68 30.70
N ILE A 50 4.68 6.67 30.15
CA ILE A 50 5.14 7.47 29.00
C ILE A 50 5.52 8.89 29.43
N LYS A 51 6.30 9.60 28.59
CA LYS A 51 6.65 11.01 28.80
C LYS A 51 5.54 11.88 28.20
N GLY A 52 4.96 12.77 29.00
CA GLY A 52 3.91 13.69 28.53
C GLY A 52 2.58 13.00 28.19
N ARG A 53 1.76 13.68 27.38
CA ARG A 53 0.47 13.17 26.87
C ARG A 53 0.65 12.77 25.40
N TYR A 54 0.35 11.52 25.08
CA TYR A 54 0.46 10.99 23.71
C TYR A 54 -0.71 10.04 23.41
N PRO A 55 -1.88 10.56 22.98
CA PRO A 55 -3.08 9.76 22.71
C PRO A 55 -2.84 8.61 21.72
N GLN A 56 -1.90 8.79 20.79
CA GLN A 56 -1.54 7.84 19.74
C GLN A 56 -0.83 6.59 20.29
N PHE A 57 -0.39 6.61 21.55
CA PHE A 57 0.27 5.47 22.18
C PHE A 57 -0.59 4.20 22.14
N LEU A 58 -1.92 4.33 22.20
CA LEU A 58 -2.83 3.19 22.06
C LEU A 58 -2.73 2.52 20.68
N TYR A 59 -2.51 3.29 19.62
CA TYR A 59 -2.29 2.71 18.30
C TYR A 59 -0.94 2.00 18.22
N TRP A 60 0.10 2.56 18.83
CA TRP A 60 1.42 1.91 18.88
C TRP A 60 1.34 0.53 19.53
N LEU A 61 0.59 0.40 20.64
CA LEU A 61 0.36 -0.89 21.30
C LEU A 61 -0.36 -1.92 20.42
N SER A 62 -1.03 -1.49 19.35
CA SER A 62 -1.68 -2.37 18.37
C SER A 62 -0.79 -2.74 17.17
N MET A 63 0.40 -2.16 17.06
CA MET A 63 1.33 -2.42 15.96
C MET A 63 2.10 -3.71 16.18
N ASN A 64 2.51 -4.36 15.09
CA ASN A 64 3.17 -5.67 15.12
C ASN A 64 4.46 -5.70 15.97
N PHE A 65 5.18 -4.59 16.08
CA PHE A 65 6.41 -4.53 16.90
C PHE A 65 6.16 -4.50 18.41
N PHE A 66 4.91 -4.35 18.85
CA PHE A 66 4.47 -4.55 20.24
C PHE A 66 3.88 -5.95 20.48
N ALA A 67 3.87 -6.83 19.47
CA ALA A 67 3.42 -8.20 19.66
C ALA A 67 4.32 -8.93 20.68
N PRO A 68 3.73 -9.66 21.64
CA PRO A 68 4.51 -10.38 22.65
C PRO A 68 5.26 -11.54 21.99
N ILE A 69 6.57 -11.62 22.25
CA ILE A 69 7.42 -12.74 21.85
C ILE A 69 7.78 -13.55 23.10
N PRO A 70 7.40 -14.84 23.20
CA PRO A 70 7.75 -15.69 24.33
C PRO A 70 9.26 -15.95 24.34
N TRP A 71 9.93 -15.61 25.43
CA TRP A 71 11.38 -15.75 25.57
C TRP A 71 11.83 -17.22 25.48
N GLU A 72 10.96 -18.17 25.86
CA GLU A 72 11.20 -19.60 25.76
C GLU A 72 11.40 -20.04 24.30
N VAL A 73 10.68 -19.41 23.37
CA VAL A 73 10.76 -19.72 21.95
C VAL A 73 12.04 -19.13 21.34
N ASP A 74 12.41 -17.93 21.74
CA ASP A 74 13.70 -17.34 21.35
C ASP A 74 14.86 -18.19 21.85
N ALA A 75 14.82 -18.62 23.12
CA ALA A 75 15.79 -19.53 23.69
C ALA A 75 15.83 -20.88 22.95
N PHE A 76 14.67 -21.44 22.60
CA PHE A 76 14.57 -22.70 21.86
C PHE A 76 15.20 -22.60 20.46
N TYR A 77 14.86 -21.56 19.68
CA TYR A 77 15.42 -21.37 18.34
C TYR A 77 16.88 -20.91 18.34
N SER A 78 17.36 -20.38 19.46
CA SER A 78 18.76 -19.99 19.64
C SER A 78 19.71 -21.18 19.89
N GLN A 79 19.20 -22.40 20.02
CA GLN A 79 20.01 -23.61 20.17
C GLN A 79 20.89 -23.89 18.94
N ALA A 80 22.04 -24.53 19.17
CA ALA A 80 22.99 -24.85 18.12
C ALA A 80 22.36 -25.69 16.99
N GLY A 81 22.58 -25.26 15.75
CA GLY A 81 22.09 -25.96 14.56
C GLY A 81 20.65 -25.67 14.14
N MET A 82 19.85 -24.95 14.94
CA MET A 82 18.46 -24.59 14.59
C MET A 82 18.40 -23.71 13.34
N LYS A 83 19.15 -22.61 13.34
CA LYS A 83 19.26 -21.68 12.19
C LYS A 83 19.74 -22.38 10.92
N ALA A 84 20.72 -23.29 11.03
CA ALA A 84 21.23 -24.06 9.89
C ALA A 84 20.18 -25.01 9.29
N LYS A 85 19.17 -25.40 10.08
CA LYS A 85 18.03 -26.22 9.65
C LYS A 85 16.80 -25.40 9.32
N ASN A 86 16.91 -24.08 9.14
CA ASN A 86 15.76 -23.22 8.84
C ASN A 86 14.67 -23.25 9.94
N LEU A 87 15.07 -23.55 11.18
CA LEU A 87 14.21 -23.48 12.36
C LEU A 87 14.48 -22.15 13.07
N THR A 88 13.76 -21.12 12.65
CA THR A 88 13.83 -19.76 13.24
C THR A 88 12.43 -19.23 13.49
N LEU A 89 12.31 -18.24 14.38
CA LEU A 89 11.04 -17.59 14.66
C LEU A 89 10.40 -16.95 13.41
N ASP A 90 11.21 -16.39 12.52
CA ASP A 90 10.75 -15.78 11.26
C ASP A 90 10.13 -16.80 10.28
N GLN A 91 10.57 -18.07 10.34
CA GLN A 91 10.09 -19.13 9.46
C GLN A 91 8.99 -19.97 10.12
N TRP A 92 9.05 -20.14 11.44
CA TRP A 92 8.14 -20.96 12.24
C TRP A 92 7.69 -20.16 13.48
N PRO A 93 6.82 -19.15 13.29
CA PRO A 93 6.40 -18.28 14.36
C PRO A 93 5.54 -19.03 15.38
N VAL A 94 5.77 -18.75 16.65
CA VAL A 94 4.96 -19.23 17.77
C VAL A 94 4.31 -18.02 18.42
N GLY A 95 2.99 -18.02 18.56
CA GLY A 95 2.26 -16.90 19.12
C GLY A 95 0.89 -17.29 19.65
N THR A 96 0.17 -16.32 20.21
CA THR A 96 -1.14 -16.49 20.85
C THR A 96 -2.30 -16.12 19.91
N GLY A 97 -2.01 -15.92 18.62
CA GLY A 97 -2.97 -15.52 17.60
C GLY A 97 -4.01 -16.62 17.26
N PRO A 98 -5.02 -16.28 16.45
CA PRO A 98 -6.13 -17.17 16.10
C PRO A 98 -5.72 -18.35 15.20
N PHE A 99 -4.55 -18.29 14.57
CA PHE A 99 -4.06 -19.33 13.67
C PHE A 99 -2.59 -19.68 13.95
N MET A 100 -2.22 -20.92 13.68
CA MET A 100 -0.85 -21.44 13.75
C MET A 100 -0.36 -21.78 12.35
N LEU A 101 0.89 -21.42 12.03
CA LEU A 101 1.54 -21.80 10.78
C LEU A 101 1.98 -23.27 10.85
N VAL A 102 1.51 -24.10 9.90
CA VAL A 102 1.83 -25.54 9.86
C VAL A 102 2.54 -25.96 8.57
N GLU A 103 2.64 -25.05 7.62
CA GLU A 103 3.41 -25.22 6.40
C GLU A 103 3.93 -23.86 5.96
N ASN A 104 5.24 -23.77 5.74
CA ASN A 104 5.87 -22.58 5.20
C ASN A 104 6.81 -22.97 4.06
N ASN A 105 6.34 -22.80 2.82
CA ASN A 105 7.17 -22.84 1.63
C ASN A 105 7.08 -21.49 0.91
N PRO A 106 8.08 -20.60 1.07
CA PRO A 106 8.07 -19.27 0.48
C PRO A 106 7.93 -19.25 -1.05
N ASN A 107 8.25 -20.35 -1.73
CA ASN A 107 8.20 -20.46 -3.19
C ASN A 107 6.90 -21.10 -3.70
N PHE A 108 5.99 -21.50 -2.80
CA PHE A 108 4.79 -22.22 -3.20
C PHE A 108 3.56 -21.84 -2.37
N ARG A 109 3.56 -22.13 -1.07
CA ARG A 109 2.40 -21.87 -0.20
C ARG A 109 2.73 -21.78 1.28
N MET A 110 1.89 -21.04 2.00
CA MET A 110 1.80 -21.06 3.46
C MET A 110 0.41 -21.56 3.87
N ARG A 111 0.36 -22.46 4.85
CA ARG A 111 -0.90 -23.01 5.39
C ARG A 111 -0.99 -22.75 6.88
N LEU A 112 -2.06 -22.09 7.28
CA LEU A 112 -2.36 -21.82 8.67
C LEU A 112 -3.62 -22.61 9.07
N ILE A 113 -3.63 -23.16 10.28
CA ILE A 113 -4.80 -23.81 10.87
C ILE A 113 -5.26 -23.06 12.11
N ARG A 114 -6.54 -23.18 12.47
CA ARG A 114 -7.09 -22.63 13.71
C ARG A 114 -6.22 -23.02 14.90
N ASN A 115 -5.88 -22.05 15.74
CA ASN A 115 -5.18 -22.29 17.00
C ASN A 115 -6.19 -22.81 18.04
N PRO A 116 -6.05 -24.06 18.53
CA PRO A 116 -6.95 -24.60 19.56
C PRO A 116 -6.80 -23.90 20.92
N ASN A 117 -5.68 -23.20 21.15
CA ASN A 117 -5.38 -22.47 22.38
C ASN A 117 -5.67 -20.96 22.25
N TYR A 118 -6.39 -20.53 21.21
CA TYR A 118 -6.79 -19.13 21.07
C TYR A 118 -7.76 -18.75 22.20
N HIS A 119 -7.58 -17.57 22.79
CA HIS A 119 -8.44 -17.09 23.86
C HIS A 119 -9.89 -16.96 23.39
N ALA A 120 -10.84 -17.02 24.33
CA ALA A 120 -12.25 -16.84 24.02
C ALA A 120 -12.49 -15.45 23.43
N ASP A 121 -12.98 -15.43 22.19
CA ASP A 121 -13.26 -14.22 21.42
C ASP A 121 -14.46 -14.48 20.51
N THR A 122 -15.27 -13.44 20.26
CA THR A 122 -16.52 -13.56 19.50
C THR A 122 -16.64 -12.47 18.46
N TYR A 123 -17.38 -12.77 17.39
CA TYR A 123 -17.63 -11.82 16.33
C TYR A 123 -18.42 -10.61 16.86
N PRO A 124 -18.04 -9.37 16.50
CA PRO A 124 -18.65 -8.17 17.06
C PRO A 124 -20.14 -8.06 16.75
N CYS A 125 -20.90 -7.59 17.73
CA CYS A 125 -22.34 -7.34 17.62
C CYS A 125 -22.70 -5.86 17.40
N LYS A 126 -21.69 -4.99 17.34
CA LYS A 126 -21.85 -3.55 17.11
C LYS A 126 -20.99 -3.13 15.93
N ALA A 127 -21.61 -2.49 14.95
CA ALA A 127 -20.92 -1.86 13.85
C ALA A 127 -20.45 -0.45 14.24
N SER A 128 -19.24 -0.08 13.80
CA SER A 128 -18.79 1.32 13.87
C SER A 128 -19.54 2.17 12.82
N PRO A 129 -19.62 3.50 12.99
CA PRO A 129 -20.21 4.39 11.99
C PRO A 129 -19.64 4.13 10.58
N GLY A 130 -20.51 4.07 9.57
CA GLY A 130 -20.13 3.80 8.18
C GLY A 130 -19.94 2.33 7.81
N ILE A 131 -19.99 1.41 8.78
CA ILE A 131 -19.94 -0.04 8.51
C ILE A 131 -21.37 -0.58 8.29
N PRO A 132 -21.64 -1.33 7.20
CA PRO A 132 -22.95 -1.92 6.93
C PRO A 132 -23.41 -2.88 8.02
N GLN A 133 -24.66 -2.74 8.48
CA GLN A 133 -25.26 -3.63 9.48
C GLN A 133 -25.33 -5.10 9.02
N GLY A 134 -25.36 -5.33 7.71
CA GLY A 134 -25.33 -6.69 7.14
C GLY A 134 -24.08 -7.51 7.48
N LEU A 135 -22.99 -6.87 7.92
CA LEU A 135 -21.80 -7.57 8.42
C LEU A 135 -21.97 -8.17 9.82
N LEU A 136 -23.05 -7.86 10.54
CA LEU A 136 -23.29 -8.36 11.91
C LEU A 136 -24.07 -9.68 11.94
N ALA A 137 -24.30 -10.33 10.80
CA ALA A 137 -25.04 -11.58 10.72
C ALA A 137 -24.43 -12.72 11.56
N ASP A 138 -23.12 -12.68 11.80
CA ASP A 138 -22.37 -13.65 12.60
C ASP A 138 -22.11 -13.19 14.05
N CYS A 139 -22.78 -12.12 14.52
CA CYS A 139 -22.65 -11.60 15.89
C CYS A 139 -22.65 -12.71 16.96
N GLY A 140 -21.68 -12.66 17.87
CA GLY A 140 -21.55 -13.58 19.00
C GLY A 140 -20.97 -14.95 18.65
N ARG A 141 -20.74 -15.25 17.36
CA ARG A 141 -20.11 -16.52 16.96
C ARG A 141 -18.64 -16.57 17.41
N PRO A 142 -18.15 -17.74 17.86
CA PRO A 142 -16.74 -17.89 18.25
C PRO A 142 -15.76 -17.64 17.10
N LEU A 143 -14.65 -16.97 17.39
CA LEU A 143 -13.55 -16.74 16.44
C LEU A 143 -12.39 -17.72 16.66
N PRO A 144 -11.59 -18.04 15.61
CA PRO A 144 -11.81 -17.68 14.20
C PRO A 144 -12.88 -18.57 13.54
N GLN A 145 -13.61 -18.09 12.53
CA GLN A 145 -14.70 -18.87 11.90
C GLN A 145 -14.26 -19.85 10.81
N VAL A 146 -13.05 -19.69 10.26
CA VAL A 146 -12.47 -20.62 9.28
C VAL A 146 -11.48 -21.57 9.97
N GLU A 147 -11.42 -22.81 9.49
CA GLU A 147 -10.53 -23.83 10.05
C GLU A 147 -9.10 -23.75 9.49
N THR A 148 -8.96 -23.41 8.20
CA THR A 148 -7.68 -23.38 7.49
C THR A 148 -7.64 -22.17 6.56
N VAL A 149 -6.48 -21.52 6.51
CA VAL A 149 -6.17 -20.41 5.60
C VAL A 149 -5.00 -20.83 4.72
N LEU A 150 -5.15 -20.66 3.42
CA LEU A 150 -4.15 -21.00 2.42
C LEU A 150 -3.69 -19.74 1.69
N TYR A 151 -2.40 -19.46 1.75
CA TYR A 151 -1.75 -18.45 0.93
C TYR A 151 -0.91 -19.17 -0.12
N THR A 152 -1.33 -19.12 -1.38
CA THR A 152 -0.60 -19.74 -2.50
C THR A 152 0.08 -18.65 -3.32
N LEU A 153 1.35 -18.85 -3.65
CA LEU A 153 2.09 -17.97 -4.53
C LEU A 153 1.81 -18.34 -5.99
N GLU A 154 1.11 -17.46 -6.70
CA GLU A 154 0.97 -17.52 -8.16
C GLU A 154 1.70 -16.33 -8.76
N LYS A 155 2.76 -16.60 -9.53
CA LYS A 155 3.59 -15.55 -10.13
C LYS A 155 2.95 -14.93 -11.37
N GLU A 156 2.12 -15.70 -12.06
CA GLU A 156 1.51 -15.32 -13.33
C GLU A 156 0.08 -14.80 -13.14
N ASN A 157 -0.20 -13.59 -13.64
CA ASN A 157 -1.49 -12.92 -13.44
C ASN A 157 -2.67 -13.65 -14.11
N ILE A 158 -2.49 -14.12 -15.35
CA ILE A 158 -3.58 -14.72 -16.13
C ILE A 158 -4.02 -16.07 -15.55
N PRO A 159 -3.12 -17.01 -15.21
CA PRO A 159 -3.50 -18.24 -14.52
C PRO A 159 -4.19 -17.98 -13.17
N TYR A 160 -3.68 -17.03 -12.39
CA TYR A 160 -4.30 -16.61 -11.13
C TYR A 160 -5.74 -16.11 -11.34
N TRP A 161 -5.92 -15.20 -12.30
CA TRP A 161 -7.22 -14.65 -12.68
C TRP A 161 -8.21 -15.74 -13.09
N ASN A 162 -7.79 -16.66 -13.96
CA ASN A 162 -8.63 -17.76 -14.42
C ASN A 162 -9.03 -18.68 -13.26
N LYS A 163 -8.09 -19.03 -12.38
CA LYS A 163 -8.38 -19.83 -11.18
C LYS A 163 -9.35 -19.14 -10.23
N PHE A 164 -9.26 -17.81 -10.09
CA PHE A 164 -10.24 -17.02 -9.34
C PHE A 164 -11.63 -17.10 -9.98
N LEU A 165 -11.76 -16.90 -11.30
CA LEU A 165 -13.04 -17.00 -12.02
C LEU A 165 -13.66 -18.42 -12.01
N GLN A 166 -12.82 -19.44 -11.84
CA GLN A 166 -13.18 -20.84 -11.65
C GLN A 166 -13.55 -21.18 -10.20
N GLY A 167 -13.36 -20.25 -9.26
CA GLY A 167 -13.71 -20.40 -7.85
C GLY A 167 -12.63 -21.07 -6.99
N TYR A 168 -11.40 -21.26 -7.49
CA TYR A 168 -10.30 -21.84 -6.70
C TYR A 168 -9.67 -20.84 -5.72
N TYR A 169 -9.83 -19.54 -5.96
CA TYR A 169 -9.46 -18.48 -5.03
C TYR A 169 -10.72 -17.73 -4.56
N ASP A 170 -10.80 -17.44 -3.26
CA ASP A 170 -11.96 -16.78 -2.66
C ASP A 170 -11.97 -15.25 -2.89
N ALA A 171 -10.78 -14.66 -3.09
CA ALA A 171 -10.57 -13.25 -3.34
C ALA A 171 -9.49 -13.03 -4.40
N SER A 172 -9.52 -11.88 -5.07
CA SER A 172 -8.55 -11.50 -6.10
C SER A 172 -8.32 -9.99 -6.15
N GLY A 173 -7.10 -9.57 -6.51
CA GLY A 173 -6.86 -8.19 -6.93
C GLY A 173 -7.27 -7.99 -8.40
N VAL A 174 -7.28 -6.74 -8.85
CA VAL A 174 -7.48 -6.43 -10.28
C VAL A 174 -6.14 -6.05 -10.90
N SER A 175 -5.53 -6.98 -11.64
CA SER A 175 -4.35 -6.70 -12.46
C SER A 175 -4.70 -5.81 -13.65
N SER A 176 -3.70 -5.16 -14.25
CA SER A 176 -3.90 -4.35 -15.45
C SER A 176 -4.44 -5.19 -16.61
N ASP A 177 -3.94 -6.43 -16.79
CA ASP A 177 -4.35 -7.34 -17.88
C ASP A 177 -5.81 -7.81 -17.76
N ALA A 178 -6.33 -7.87 -16.53
CA ALA A 178 -7.69 -8.30 -16.23
C ALA A 178 -8.65 -7.13 -15.98
N PHE A 179 -8.18 -5.88 -16.09
CA PHE A 179 -8.94 -4.70 -15.68
C PHE A 179 -10.24 -4.58 -16.46
N ASP A 180 -10.20 -4.63 -17.79
CA ASP A 180 -11.40 -4.47 -18.63
C ASP A 180 -12.39 -5.64 -18.53
N GLN A 181 -11.91 -6.82 -18.11
CA GLN A 181 -12.80 -7.96 -17.83
C GLN A 181 -13.54 -7.80 -16.50
N ALA A 182 -12.88 -7.17 -15.52
CA ALA A 182 -13.39 -7.01 -14.17
C ALA A 182 -14.20 -5.72 -13.97
N VAL A 183 -13.76 -4.64 -14.60
CA VAL A 183 -14.16 -3.26 -14.34
C VAL A 183 -14.71 -2.61 -15.61
N GLN A 184 -15.77 -1.83 -15.46
CA GLN A 184 -16.24 -0.84 -16.42
C GLN A 184 -16.15 0.56 -15.80
N LEU A 185 -15.66 1.54 -16.56
CA LEU A 185 -15.65 2.95 -16.16
C LEU A 185 -16.94 3.62 -16.67
N SER A 186 -17.66 4.32 -15.80
CA SER A 186 -18.74 5.21 -16.24
C SER A 186 -18.16 6.45 -16.93
N SER A 187 -18.99 7.16 -17.70
CA SER A 187 -18.64 8.48 -18.25
C SER A 187 -18.34 9.54 -17.17
N THR A 188 -18.73 9.29 -15.91
CA THR A 188 -18.42 10.11 -14.73
C THR A 188 -17.12 9.71 -14.03
N GLY A 189 -16.42 8.66 -14.50
CA GLY A 189 -15.18 8.16 -13.90
C GLY A 189 -15.37 7.21 -12.73
N ASP A 190 -16.59 6.72 -12.50
CA ASP A 190 -16.89 5.74 -11.46
C ASP A 190 -16.56 4.32 -11.93
N ILE A 191 -15.89 3.57 -11.05
CA ILE A 191 -15.45 2.19 -11.28
C ILE A 191 -16.60 1.24 -10.89
N GLY A 192 -17.20 0.56 -11.86
CA GLY A 192 -18.25 -0.44 -11.68
C GLY A 192 -17.82 -1.83 -12.15
N LEU A 193 -18.46 -2.89 -11.64
CA LEU A 193 -18.18 -4.26 -12.11
C LEU A 193 -18.76 -4.48 -13.50
N THR A 194 -18.13 -5.30 -14.34
CA THR A 194 -18.76 -5.75 -15.59
C THR A 194 -19.98 -6.65 -15.30
N PRO A 195 -20.94 -6.78 -16.24
CA PRO A 195 -22.10 -7.67 -16.08
C PRO A 195 -21.68 -9.13 -15.77
N ALA A 196 -20.64 -9.63 -16.44
CA ALA A 196 -20.13 -10.98 -16.24
C ALA A 196 -19.65 -11.25 -14.80
N MET A 197 -19.01 -10.26 -14.16
CA MET A 197 -18.60 -10.40 -12.76
C MET A 197 -19.81 -10.43 -11.83
N ARG A 198 -20.82 -9.58 -12.07
CA ARG A 198 -22.04 -9.54 -11.26
C ARG A 198 -22.84 -10.84 -11.39
N GLU A 199 -22.94 -11.41 -12.58
CA GLU A 199 -23.60 -12.70 -12.82
C GLU A 199 -22.95 -13.85 -12.04
N LYS A 200 -21.62 -13.82 -11.92
CA LYS A 200 -20.87 -14.76 -11.06
C LYS A 200 -21.03 -14.49 -9.56
N GLY A 201 -21.76 -13.45 -9.16
CA GLY A 201 -21.93 -13.05 -7.76
C GLY A 201 -20.65 -12.46 -7.14
N ILE A 202 -19.72 -11.98 -7.97
CA ILE A 202 -18.51 -11.30 -7.52
C ILE A 202 -18.87 -9.87 -7.13
N ARG A 203 -18.27 -9.37 -6.04
CA ARG A 203 -18.45 -8.00 -5.54
C ARG A 203 -17.10 -7.31 -5.37
N PHE A 204 -17.10 -5.99 -5.51
CA PHE A 204 -15.93 -5.17 -5.15
C PHE A 204 -15.83 -5.00 -3.64
N LEU A 205 -14.59 -5.08 -3.16
CA LEU A 205 -14.15 -4.53 -1.89
C LEU A 205 -12.99 -3.59 -2.18
N GLY A 206 -13.01 -2.40 -1.59
CA GLY A 206 -11.95 -1.43 -1.84
C GLY A 206 -12.32 -0.05 -1.32
N GLY A 207 -11.38 0.86 -1.45
CA GLY A 207 -11.54 2.23 -1.02
C GLY A 207 -10.30 3.04 -1.31
N VAL A 208 -10.37 4.32 -0.95
CA VAL A 208 -9.17 5.15 -0.90
C VAL A 208 -8.30 4.64 0.24
N GLN A 209 -7.03 4.36 -0.08
CA GLN A 209 -6.06 3.91 0.90
C GLN A 209 -5.65 5.10 1.78
N PRO A 210 -5.37 4.88 3.08
CA PRO A 210 -4.72 5.86 3.92
C PRO A 210 -3.24 5.94 3.53
N THR A 211 -3.00 6.38 2.30
CA THR A 211 -1.72 6.42 1.63
C THR A 211 -1.66 7.69 0.79
N ILE A 212 -0.51 8.34 0.75
CA ILE A 212 -0.25 9.45 -0.16
C ILE A 212 0.98 9.12 -1.01
N ILE A 213 0.88 9.31 -2.32
CA ILE A 213 2.03 9.35 -3.23
C ILE A 213 2.22 10.80 -3.64
N TYR A 214 3.40 11.35 -3.40
CA TYR A 214 3.69 12.77 -3.59
C TYR A 214 5.03 12.97 -4.30
N PHE A 215 5.23 14.16 -4.86
CA PHE A 215 6.54 14.62 -5.31
C PHE A 215 7.09 15.61 -4.30
N GLY A 216 8.20 15.28 -3.66
CA GLY A 216 8.85 16.16 -2.69
C GLY A 216 9.86 17.09 -3.34
N PHE A 217 9.88 18.34 -2.88
CA PHE A 217 10.97 19.28 -3.13
C PHE A 217 11.87 19.32 -1.90
N ASN A 218 13.17 19.20 -2.09
CA ASN A 218 14.10 19.39 -0.98
C ASN A 218 14.19 20.87 -0.63
N MET A 219 13.69 21.23 0.54
CA MET A 219 13.57 22.59 1.03
C MET A 219 14.91 23.21 1.42
N LEU A 220 15.99 22.43 1.44
CA LEU A 220 17.37 22.91 1.59
C LEU A 220 18.06 23.19 0.25
N ASP A 221 17.44 22.86 -0.88
CA ASP A 221 17.99 23.16 -2.20
C ASP A 221 17.98 24.68 -2.46
N PRO A 222 19.09 25.26 -2.95
CA PRO A 222 19.20 26.71 -3.12
C PRO A 222 18.36 27.29 -4.27
N VAL A 223 17.84 26.45 -5.17
CA VAL A 223 17.04 26.89 -6.33
C VAL A 223 15.56 26.72 -6.06
N ILE A 224 15.15 25.51 -5.64
CA ILE A 224 13.73 25.15 -5.48
C ILE A 224 13.28 25.12 -4.02
N GLY A 225 14.19 25.15 -3.05
CA GLY A 225 13.89 25.10 -1.62
C GLY A 225 13.53 26.46 -1.03
N GLY A 226 13.65 26.59 0.29
CA GLY A 226 13.41 27.85 1.02
C GLY A 226 11.93 28.24 1.20
N LEU A 227 11.66 29.08 2.20
CA LEU A 227 10.34 29.67 2.46
C LEU A 227 10.16 31.04 1.79
N ASP A 228 11.18 31.51 1.09
CA ASP A 228 11.15 32.78 0.36
C ASP A 228 10.23 32.70 -0.85
N ASP A 229 9.79 33.87 -1.30
CA ASP A 229 8.83 34.00 -2.40
C ASP A 229 9.33 33.38 -3.70
N LYS A 230 10.64 33.44 -3.97
CA LYS A 230 11.22 32.92 -5.21
C LYS A 230 11.06 31.40 -5.28
N GLY A 231 11.57 30.68 -4.28
CA GLY A 231 11.46 29.23 -4.20
C GLY A 231 10.00 28.78 -4.11
N ARG A 232 9.19 29.45 -3.28
CA ARG A 232 7.76 29.14 -3.13
C ARG A 232 7.01 29.24 -4.46
N LYS A 233 7.14 30.36 -5.19
CA LYS A 233 6.43 30.56 -6.47
C LYS A 233 6.91 29.58 -7.54
N LEU A 234 8.20 29.22 -7.57
CA LEU A 234 8.72 28.16 -8.45
C LEU A 234 8.04 26.81 -8.17
N ARG A 235 7.98 26.38 -6.90
CA ARG A 235 7.30 25.13 -6.52
C ARG A 235 5.81 25.16 -6.84
N GLN A 236 5.12 26.28 -6.59
CA GLN A 236 3.71 26.45 -6.93
C GLN A 236 3.46 26.38 -8.45
N ALA A 237 4.30 27.03 -9.26
CA ALA A 237 4.22 26.97 -10.72
C ALA A 237 4.35 25.53 -11.24
N ILE A 238 5.37 24.80 -10.75
CA ILE A 238 5.59 23.39 -11.11
C ILE A 238 4.40 22.54 -10.66
N SER A 239 3.86 22.78 -9.46
CA SER A 239 2.73 22.03 -8.91
C SER A 239 1.44 22.23 -9.72
N ILE A 240 1.25 23.41 -10.32
CA ILE A 240 0.15 23.63 -11.29
C ILE A 240 0.40 22.88 -12.59
N ALA A 241 1.64 22.87 -13.10
CA ALA A 241 1.97 22.25 -14.38
C ALA A 241 1.91 20.72 -14.37
N VAL A 242 2.27 20.07 -13.25
CA VAL A 242 2.28 18.60 -13.15
C VAL A 242 0.85 18.05 -13.03
N ASN A 243 0.36 17.42 -14.09
CA ASN A 243 -1.02 16.99 -14.23
C ASN A 243 -1.35 15.63 -13.55
N MET A 244 -1.70 15.65 -12.26
CA MET A 244 -2.00 14.42 -11.53
C MET A 244 -3.27 13.67 -11.99
N GLU A 245 -4.28 14.35 -12.56
CA GLU A 245 -5.44 13.70 -13.16
C GLU A 245 -5.04 12.90 -14.40
N GLU A 246 -4.19 13.47 -15.25
CA GLU A 246 -3.59 12.78 -16.40
C GLU A 246 -2.75 11.58 -15.93
N TYR A 247 -1.93 11.76 -14.88
CA TYR A 247 -1.14 10.67 -14.31
C TYR A 247 -2.02 9.50 -13.83
N ILE A 248 -3.08 9.80 -13.07
CA ILE A 248 -4.02 8.79 -12.56
C ILE A 248 -4.75 8.08 -13.71
N SER A 249 -5.15 8.83 -14.74
CA SER A 249 -5.84 8.28 -15.91
C SER A 249 -4.94 7.32 -16.69
N ILE A 250 -3.73 7.77 -17.06
CA ILE A 250 -2.81 7.03 -17.94
C ILE A 250 -2.15 5.86 -17.21
N PHE A 251 -1.65 6.06 -16.00
CA PHE A 251 -0.77 5.08 -15.34
C PHE A 251 -1.47 4.26 -14.26
N LEU A 252 -2.66 4.65 -13.80
CA LEU A 252 -3.39 3.97 -12.72
C LEU A 252 -4.78 3.48 -13.14
N ASN A 253 -5.22 3.72 -14.39
CA ASN A 253 -6.55 3.38 -14.88
C ASN A 253 -7.66 3.93 -13.96
N GLY A 254 -7.51 5.17 -13.49
CA GLY A 254 -8.49 5.81 -12.59
C GLY A 254 -8.38 5.38 -11.10
N ARG A 255 -7.40 4.55 -10.73
CA ARG A 255 -7.21 4.04 -9.34
C ARG A 255 -6.52 5.04 -8.41
N GLY A 256 -6.97 6.29 -8.42
CA GLY A 256 -6.43 7.33 -7.54
C GLY A 256 -7.40 8.50 -7.35
N VAL A 257 -7.23 9.22 -6.25
CA VAL A 257 -7.88 10.50 -5.99
C VAL A 257 -6.80 11.57 -5.91
N VAL A 258 -6.94 12.66 -6.67
CA VAL A 258 -5.98 13.76 -6.62
C VAL A 258 -5.92 14.33 -5.20
N ALA A 259 -4.72 14.39 -4.64
CA ALA A 259 -4.51 14.85 -3.29
C ALA A 259 -4.54 16.38 -3.21
N GLN A 260 -5.31 16.91 -2.26
CA GLN A 260 -5.39 18.35 -1.98
C GLN A 260 -4.53 18.76 -0.78
N GLY A 261 -3.95 17.79 -0.08
CA GLY A 261 -3.09 18.05 1.07
C GLY A 261 -2.41 16.76 1.54
N PRO A 262 -1.73 16.79 2.70
CA PRO A 262 -0.98 15.63 3.19
C PRO A 262 -1.87 14.52 3.76
N LEU A 263 -3.13 14.81 4.11
CA LEU A 263 -4.03 13.86 4.76
C LEU A 263 -4.92 13.13 3.74
N PRO A 264 -4.93 11.80 3.68
CA PRO A 264 -5.85 11.04 2.84
C PRO A 264 -7.26 10.92 3.46
N PRO A 265 -8.29 10.63 2.66
CA PRO A 265 -9.62 10.29 3.15
C PRO A 265 -9.60 9.16 4.19
N GLY A 266 -10.41 9.30 5.24
CA GLY A 266 -10.50 8.34 6.34
C GLY A 266 -9.58 8.65 7.53
N ILE A 267 -8.66 9.60 7.39
CA ILE A 267 -7.86 10.13 8.51
C ILE A 267 -8.54 11.37 9.08
N PHE A 268 -8.63 11.47 10.42
CA PHE A 268 -9.17 12.66 11.09
C PHE A 268 -8.42 13.91 10.63
N GLY A 269 -9.12 15.01 10.38
CA GLY A 269 -8.51 16.22 9.80
C GLY A 269 -8.65 16.34 8.29
N TYR A 270 -8.91 15.26 7.57
CA TYR A 270 -9.21 15.33 6.14
C TYR A 270 -10.53 16.06 5.87
N GLU A 271 -10.50 16.99 4.91
CA GLU A 271 -11.69 17.66 4.39
C GLU A 271 -11.75 17.47 2.87
N SER A 272 -12.91 17.06 2.36
CA SER A 272 -13.13 17.01 0.91
C SER A 272 -13.29 18.44 0.36
N PRO A 273 -12.91 18.69 -0.91
CA PRO A 273 -13.32 19.91 -1.61
C PRO A 273 -14.86 20.10 -1.59
N PRO A 274 -15.36 21.35 -1.49
CA PRO A 274 -14.59 22.60 -1.57
C PRO A 274 -13.83 22.98 -0.29
N GLN A 275 -14.17 22.43 0.88
CA GLN A 275 -13.58 22.85 2.17
C GLN A 275 -12.08 22.59 2.25
N GLY A 276 -11.62 21.39 1.87
CA GLY A 276 -10.20 21.01 1.86
C GLY A 276 -9.47 21.24 0.55
N LEU A 277 -10.01 22.09 -0.33
CA LEU A 277 -9.40 22.47 -1.61
C LEU A 277 -7.97 22.99 -1.42
N ASN A 278 -7.04 22.64 -2.32
CA ASN A 278 -5.77 23.35 -2.44
C ASN A 278 -5.94 24.56 -3.38
N PRO A 279 -6.04 25.80 -2.84
CA PRO A 279 -6.31 26.98 -3.66
C PRO A 279 -5.12 27.42 -4.49
N VAL A 280 -3.92 26.86 -4.28
CA VAL A 280 -2.74 27.15 -5.11
C VAL A 280 -2.91 26.52 -6.49
N ILE A 281 -3.32 25.25 -6.53
CA ILE A 281 -3.36 24.43 -7.75
C ILE A 281 -4.74 24.44 -8.39
N TYR A 282 -5.80 24.52 -7.59
CA TYR A 282 -7.17 24.31 -8.03
C TYR A 282 -8.10 25.48 -7.69
N ARG A 283 -9.25 25.51 -8.35
CA ARG A 283 -10.40 26.36 -8.05
C ARG A 283 -11.66 25.51 -8.02
N TRP A 284 -12.67 25.99 -7.31
CA TRP A 284 -13.99 25.37 -7.30
C TRP A 284 -14.89 26.12 -8.28
N GLU A 285 -15.29 25.46 -9.37
CA GLU A 285 -16.08 26.08 -10.45
C GLU A 285 -17.18 25.11 -10.88
N ASN A 286 -18.43 25.61 -11.00
CA ASN A 286 -19.60 24.82 -11.42
C ASN A 286 -19.82 23.50 -10.67
N GLY A 287 -19.50 23.46 -9.37
CA GLY A 287 -19.67 22.26 -8.54
C GLY A 287 -18.56 21.21 -8.69
N HIS A 288 -17.48 21.52 -9.40
CA HIS A 288 -16.37 20.60 -9.64
C HIS A 288 -15.01 21.26 -9.34
N LEU A 289 -14.02 20.40 -9.09
CA LEU A 289 -12.63 20.78 -8.90
C LEU A 289 -11.97 21.04 -10.26
N VAL A 290 -11.49 22.26 -10.49
CA VAL A 290 -10.86 22.66 -11.75
C VAL A 290 -9.41 23.09 -11.51
N ARG A 291 -8.45 22.48 -12.22
CA ARG A 291 -7.04 22.90 -12.15
C ARG A 291 -6.88 24.30 -12.73
N LYS A 292 -6.06 25.14 -12.09
CA LYS A 292 -5.66 26.43 -12.68
C LYS A 292 -4.92 26.25 -14.01
N PRO A 293 -5.12 27.15 -14.98
CA PRO A 293 -4.48 27.05 -16.28
C PRO A 293 -2.97 27.32 -16.20
N LEU A 294 -2.22 26.80 -17.17
CA LEU A 294 -0.77 27.01 -17.30
C LEU A 294 -0.36 28.49 -17.37
N THR A 295 -1.26 29.40 -17.74
CA THR A 295 -0.99 30.84 -17.71
C THR A 295 -0.67 31.33 -16.30
N VAL A 296 -1.36 30.82 -15.28
CA VAL A 296 -1.06 31.12 -13.87
C VAL A 296 0.30 30.55 -13.47
N ALA A 297 0.61 29.32 -13.89
CA ALA A 297 1.90 28.70 -13.63
C ALA A 297 3.06 29.51 -14.24
N ARG A 298 2.91 29.97 -15.49
CA ARG A 298 3.91 30.81 -16.17
C ARG A 298 4.08 32.17 -15.51
N GLN A 299 2.99 32.76 -15.01
CA GLN A 299 3.07 34.01 -14.25
C GLN A 299 3.88 33.81 -12.95
N LEU A 300 3.55 32.79 -12.15
CA LEU A 300 4.28 32.47 -10.92
C LEU A 300 5.75 32.17 -11.21
N LEU A 301 6.04 31.49 -12.32
CA LEU A 301 7.40 31.20 -12.75
C LEU A 301 8.19 32.47 -13.12
N ALA A 302 7.55 33.43 -13.79
CA ALA A 302 8.15 34.73 -14.07
C ALA A 302 8.39 35.54 -12.78
N GLU A 303 7.44 35.53 -11.85
CA GLU A 303 7.59 36.16 -10.53
C GLU A 303 8.66 35.47 -9.66
N ALA A 304 8.95 34.18 -9.90
CA ALA A 304 10.08 33.45 -9.32
C ALA A 304 11.43 33.79 -10.00
N GLY A 305 11.44 34.71 -10.97
CA GLY A 305 12.63 35.13 -11.70
C GLY A 305 13.05 34.21 -12.85
N TYR A 306 12.15 33.33 -13.31
CA TYR A 306 12.41 32.39 -14.41
C TYR A 306 11.40 32.56 -15.56
N PRO A 307 11.22 33.76 -16.14
CA PRO A 307 10.25 33.97 -17.22
C PRO A 307 10.51 33.00 -18.39
N GLY A 308 9.46 32.28 -18.81
CA GLY A 308 9.58 31.25 -19.86
C GLY A 308 10.40 30.02 -19.48
N GLY A 309 10.70 29.83 -18.18
CA GLY A 309 11.52 28.74 -17.69
C GLY A 309 13.01 28.94 -17.94
N ILE A 310 13.45 30.16 -18.27
CA ILE A 310 14.85 30.48 -18.55
C ILE A 310 15.52 31.02 -17.29
N ASP A 311 16.73 30.53 -16.98
CA ASP A 311 17.56 31.10 -15.94
C ASP A 311 18.23 32.38 -16.45
N PRO A 312 17.93 33.57 -15.87
CA PRO A 312 18.48 34.83 -16.35
C PRO A 312 20.01 34.91 -16.22
N ASN A 313 20.64 34.10 -15.35
CA ASN A 313 22.08 34.09 -15.19
C ASN A 313 22.80 33.34 -16.33
N THR A 314 22.11 32.39 -16.99
CA THR A 314 22.71 31.53 -18.01
C THR A 314 22.12 31.74 -19.41
N GLY A 315 20.91 32.32 -19.50
CA GLY A 315 20.15 32.42 -20.73
C GLY A 315 19.65 31.06 -21.26
N GLN A 316 19.76 29.99 -20.47
CA GLN A 316 19.36 28.63 -20.83
C GLN A 316 18.12 28.19 -20.04
N PRO A 317 17.40 27.15 -20.50
CA PRO A 317 16.36 26.50 -19.70
C PRO A 317 16.83 26.19 -18.28
N LEU A 318 16.02 26.54 -17.29
CA LEU A 318 16.23 26.22 -15.90
C LEU A 318 16.33 24.70 -15.78
N LYS A 319 17.46 24.23 -15.28
CA LYS A 319 17.76 22.81 -15.16
C LYS A 319 17.44 22.33 -13.75
N LEU A 320 16.49 21.41 -13.64
CA LEU A 320 16.10 20.75 -12.38
C LEU A 320 16.36 19.25 -12.47
N TYR A 321 16.56 18.61 -11.32
CA TYR A 321 16.96 17.22 -11.21
C TYR A 321 15.89 16.40 -10.48
N PHE A 322 15.40 15.36 -11.15
CA PHE A 322 14.50 14.39 -10.56
C PHE A 322 15.24 13.10 -10.24
N GLU A 323 15.17 12.68 -8.98
CA GLU A 323 15.72 11.42 -8.49
C GLU A 323 14.70 10.31 -8.69
N ALA A 324 15.03 9.36 -9.56
CA ALA A 324 14.16 8.25 -9.93
C ALA A 324 14.68 6.92 -9.36
N VAL A 325 13.74 6.07 -8.94
CA VAL A 325 14.02 4.66 -8.62
C VAL A 325 13.76 3.85 -9.87
N GLY A 326 14.79 3.18 -10.38
CA GLY A 326 14.67 2.36 -11.58
C GLY A 326 14.61 3.16 -12.88
N SER A 327 14.80 2.42 -13.98
CA SER A 327 14.75 2.94 -15.35
C SER A 327 14.19 1.89 -16.32
N GLY A 328 13.36 0.99 -15.81
CA GLY A 328 12.74 -0.08 -16.60
C GLY A 328 11.74 0.47 -17.61
N PRO A 329 11.19 -0.37 -18.53
CA PRO A 329 10.28 0.08 -19.58
C PRO A 329 9.05 0.86 -19.06
N ASP A 330 8.44 0.39 -17.97
CA ASP A 330 7.29 1.07 -17.33
C ASP A 330 7.68 2.41 -16.69
N ASP A 331 8.92 2.51 -16.17
CA ASP A 331 9.45 3.76 -15.63
C ASP A 331 9.71 4.78 -16.75
N GLN A 332 10.18 4.35 -17.92
CA GLN A 332 10.48 5.26 -19.04
C GLN A 332 9.25 6.06 -19.48
N ALA A 333 8.08 5.43 -19.56
CA ALA A 333 6.84 6.11 -19.92
C ALA A 333 6.47 7.20 -18.90
N ARG A 334 6.57 6.88 -17.59
CA ARG A 334 6.31 7.82 -16.49
C ARG A 334 7.32 8.98 -16.46
N LEU A 335 8.60 8.68 -16.68
CA LEU A 335 9.68 9.67 -16.68
C LEU A 335 9.60 10.59 -17.90
N ALA A 336 9.25 10.07 -19.08
CA ALA A 336 8.98 10.86 -20.28
C ALA A 336 7.76 11.77 -20.09
N TRP A 337 6.69 11.26 -19.49
CA TRP A 337 5.53 12.07 -19.11
C TRP A 337 5.93 13.20 -18.16
N LEU A 338 6.73 12.92 -17.14
CA LEU A 338 7.17 13.94 -16.18
C LEU A 338 8.02 15.03 -16.85
N ARG A 339 8.95 14.67 -17.74
CA ARG A 339 9.69 15.65 -18.57
C ARG A 339 8.75 16.53 -19.38
N LYS A 340 7.71 15.95 -19.99
CA LYS A 340 6.69 16.70 -20.74
C LYS A 340 5.91 17.66 -19.84
N GLN A 341 5.65 17.31 -18.57
CA GLN A 341 5.02 18.23 -17.61
C GLN A 341 5.87 19.47 -17.35
N PHE A 342 7.18 19.30 -17.11
CA PHE A 342 8.11 20.42 -16.86
C PHE A 342 8.38 21.25 -18.13
N ALA A 343 8.44 20.61 -19.29
CA ALA A 343 8.65 21.29 -20.58
C ALA A 343 7.52 22.29 -20.93
N GLN A 344 6.30 22.12 -20.40
CA GLN A 344 5.20 23.09 -20.58
C GLN A 344 5.49 24.47 -19.98
N LEU A 345 6.44 24.52 -19.04
CA LEU A 345 6.98 25.73 -18.40
C LEU A 345 8.33 26.18 -18.99
N GLY A 346 8.88 25.45 -19.97
CA GLY A 346 10.22 25.71 -20.51
C GLY A 346 11.37 25.22 -19.62
N ILE A 347 11.09 24.40 -18.60
CA ILE A 347 12.08 23.88 -17.66
C ILE A 347 12.67 22.56 -18.20
N ASP A 348 13.99 22.42 -18.11
CA ASP A 348 14.71 21.18 -18.45
C ASP A 348 14.79 20.26 -17.23
N LEU A 349 14.04 19.16 -17.23
CA LEU A 349 14.06 18.17 -16.17
C LEU A 349 15.01 17.01 -16.49
N VAL A 350 16.12 16.98 -15.75
CA VAL A 350 17.15 15.94 -15.84
C VAL A 350 16.80 14.80 -14.88
N ILE A 351 16.54 13.62 -15.44
CA ILE A 351 16.26 12.42 -14.66
C ILE A 351 17.57 11.75 -14.25
N ARG A 352 17.71 11.47 -12.96
CA ARG A 352 18.81 10.72 -12.35
C ARG A 352 18.26 9.42 -11.78
N ALA A 353 18.31 8.35 -12.58
CA ALA A 353 17.86 7.03 -12.16
C ALA A 353 18.94 6.30 -11.34
N THR A 354 18.54 5.68 -10.25
CA THR A 354 19.38 4.86 -9.37
C THR A 354 18.65 3.60 -8.94
N ASP A 355 19.38 2.60 -8.42
CA ASP A 355 18.77 1.49 -7.69
C ASP A 355 18.14 1.99 -6.36
N TYR A 356 17.24 1.19 -5.80
CA TYR A 356 16.46 1.61 -4.63
C TYR A 356 17.33 1.88 -3.40
N ASN A 357 18.36 1.07 -3.13
CA ASN A 357 19.22 1.26 -1.96
C ASN A 357 20.01 2.58 -2.09
N ARG A 358 20.58 2.84 -3.27
CA ARG A 358 21.28 4.08 -3.55
C ARG A 358 20.37 5.31 -3.49
N PHE A 359 19.14 5.18 -3.98
CA PHE A 359 18.12 6.23 -3.85
C PHE A 359 17.80 6.51 -2.37
N GLN A 360 17.57 5.48 -1.56
CA GLN A 360 17.34 5.63 -0.12
C GLN A 360 18.49 6.34 0.58
N ASP A 361 19.73 5.94 0.30
CA ASP A 361 20.93 6.58 0.89
C ASP A 361 21.03 8.05 0.51
N LYS A 362 20.79 8.37 -0.77
CA LYS A 362 20.78 9.75 -1.27
C LYS A 362 19.71 10.60 -0.58
N MET A 363 18.51 10.03 -0.38
CA MET A 363 17.41 10.71 0.30
C MET A 363 17.71 10.92 1.79
N ARG A 364 18.28 9.93 2.50
CA ARG A 364 18.71 10.07 3.91
C ARG A 364 19.81 11.12 4.10
N GLN A 365 20.66 11.30 3.09
CA GLN A 365 21.69 12.35 3.08
C GLN A 365 21.15 13.73 2.66
N GLY A 366 19.88 13.84 2.30
CA GLY A 366 19.27 15.11 1.87
C GLY A 366 19.79 15.63 0.53
N GLN A 367 20.24 14.75 -0.37
CA GLN A 367 20.88 15.11 -1.64
C GLN A 367 19.94 15.05 -2.86
N GLY A 368 18.69 14.61 -2.69
CA GLY A 368 17.70 14.67 -3.77
C GLY A 368 17.15 16.08 -3.94
N GLN A 369 16.94 16.54 -5.17
CA GLN A 369 16.32 17.86 -5.43
C GLN A 369 14.80 17.74 -5.57
N ILE A 370 14.34 16.93 -6.52
CA ILE A 370 12.94 16.54 -6.70
C ILE A 370 12.86 15.02 -6.67
N PHE A 371 11.90 14.44 -5.97
CA PHE A 371 11.75 12.99 -5.86
C PHE A 371 10.28 12.61 -5.76
N MET A 372 9.93 11.38 -6.16
CA MET A 372 8.61 10.81 -5.88
C MET A 372 8.72 9.83 -4.71
N TRP A 373 7.81 9.93 -3.74
CA TRP A 373 7.78 9.05 -2.58
C TRP A 373 6.34 8.68 -2.22
N GLY A 374 6.20 7.62 -1.42
CA GLY A 374 4.92 7.16 -0.91
C GLY A 374 4.95 6.99 0.61
N TRP A 375 3.86 7.34 1.26
CA TRP A 375 3.66 7.08 2.68
C TRP A 375 2.35 6.34 2.92
N ASN A 376 2.41 5.21 3.61
CA ASN A 376 1.24 4.47 4.08
C ASN A 376 1.06 4.76 5.57
N ALA A 377 -0.19 4.95 6.01
CA ALA A 377 -0.47 5.15 7.41
C ALA A 377 -0.06 3.93 8.24
N ASP A 378 0.77 4.15 9.25
CA ASP A 378 1.09 3.13 10.26
C ASP A 378 -0.07 2.94 11.26
N TYR A 379 -0.79 4.04 11.53
CA TYR A 379 -1.94 4.10 12.41
C TYR A 379 -2.91 5.22 12.00
N PRO A 380 -4.20 5.13 12.36
CA PRO A 380 -5.26 6.02 11.87
C PRO A 380 -5.27 7.40 12.55
N ASP A 381 -4.15 8.12 12.58
CA ASP A 381 -4.03 9.44 13.19
C ASP A 381 -3.35 10.45 12.23
N PRO A 382 -3.83 11.70 12.14
CA PRO A 382 -3.23 12.72 11.26
C PRO A 382 -1.76 13.03 11.57
N GLU A 383 -1.32 12.81 12.80
CA GLU A 383 0.09 13.00 13.19
C GLU A 383 1.02 12.15 12.31
N ASN A 384 0.62 10.93 11.94
CA ASN A 384 1.40 10.02 11.09
C ASN A 384 1.59 10.51 9.64
N PHE A 385 0.92 11.59 9.23
CA PHE A 385 1.17 12.25 7.95
C PHE A 385 1.81 13.63 8.14
N LEU A 386 1.32 14.39 9.12
CA LEU A 386 1.80 15.74 9.37
C LEU A 386 3.24 15.75 9.92
N PHE A 387 3.67 14.69 10.58
CA PHE A 387 5.05 14.56 11.07
C PHE A 387 6.10 14.44 9.95
N LEU A 388 5.68 14.17 8.70
CA LEU A 388 6.52 14.11 7.50
C LEU A 388 6.90 15.51 7.02
N LEU A 389 6.28 16.54 7.61
CA LEU A 389 6.51 17.94 7.34
C LEU A 389 6.93 18.67 8.63
N TYR A 390 7.19 17.94 9.72
CA TYR A 390 7.72 18.53 10.95
C TYR A 390 9.24 18.73 10.85
N GLY A 391 9.73 19.92 11.16
CA GLY A 391 11.12 20.32 10.94
C GLY A 391 12.14 19.44 11.67
N LYS A 392 11.86 19.02 12.92
CA LYS A 392 12.77 18.14 13.69
C LYS A 392 12.86 16.73 13.10
N ASN A 393 11.88 16.34 12.28
CA ASN A 393 11.90 15.07 11.55
C ASN A 393 12.64 15.18 10.21
N GLY A 394 13.20 16.35 9.86
CA GLY A 394 14.01 16.53 8.65
C GLY A 394 15.17 15.55 8.62
N VAL A 395 15.37 14.87 7.48
CA VAL A 395 16.46 13.87 7.35
C VAL A 395 17.83 14.48 7.64
N VAL A 396 18.09 15.71 7.20
CA VAL A 396 19.36 16.41 7.52
C VAL A 396 19.44 16.79 8.99
N ALA A 397 18.36 17.39 9.54
CA ALA A 397 18.31 17.84 10.93
C ALA A 397 18.47 16.70 11.96
N SER A 398 18.12 15.48 11.56
CA SER A 398 18.17 14.27 12.40
C SER A 398 19.38 13.37 12.13
N GLY A 399 20.31 13.78 11.25
CA GLY A 399 21.46 12.95 10.90
C GLY A 399 21.09 11.67 10.11
N GLY A 400 20.00 11.71 9.34
CA GLY A 400 19.56 10.65 8.43
C GLY A 400 18.47 9.72 9.00
N SER A 401 18.04 9.90 10.25
CA SER A 401 17.04 9.01 10.89
C SER A 401 15.60 9.51 10.79
N GLY A 402 15.38 10.75 10.37
CA GLY A 402 14.07 11.39 10.26
C GLY A 402 13.28 10.91 9.04
N VAL A 403 12.00 11.29 8.99
CA VAL A 403 11.03 10.87 7.95
C VAL A 403 10.51 12.03 7.09
N ASN A 404 10.91 13.27 7.39
CA ASN A 404 10.65 14.43 6.53
C ASN A 404 11.76 14.54 5.48
N TYR A 405 11.56 13.82 4.37
CA TYR A 405 12.50 13.77 3.24
C TYR A 405 12.57 15.08 2.44
N ALA A 406 11.57 15.95 2.57
CA ALA A 406 11.59 17.29 1.99
C ALA A 406 12.46 18.26 2.78
N ASN A 407 12.92 17.90 4.00
CA ASN A 407 13.59 18.81 4.93
C ASN A 407 12.81 20.11 5.17
N TYR A 408 11.48 20.07 5.07
CA TYR A 408 10.64 21.24 5.28
C TYR A 408 10.70 21.66 6.75
N HIS A 409 11.00 22.93 6.99
CA HIS A 409 11.02 23.53 8.31
C HIS A 409 10.37 24.91 8.25
N ASN A 410 9.20 25.03 8.87
CA ASN A 410 8.51 26.30 9.06
C ASN A 410 8.20 26.44 10.56
N PRO A 411 8.74 27.45 11.27
CA PRO A 411 8.53 27.60 12.71
C PRO A 411 7.05 27.72 13.12
N ALA A 412 6.18 28.25 12.26
CA ALA A 412 4.75 28.30 12.52
C ALA A 412 4.11 26.90 12.42
N TYR A 413 4.48 26.13 11.39
CA TYR A 413 4.03 24.75 11.24
C TYR A 413 4.50 23.88 12.42
N ASP A 414 5.77 23.99 12.79
CA ASP A 414 6.36 23.20 13.87
C ASP A 414 5.68 23.44 15.21
N ARG A 415 5.36 24.70 15.55
CA ARG A 415 4.59 25.02 16.77
C ARG A 415 3.19 24.44 16.75
N LEU A 416 2.51 24.47 15.60
CA LEU A 416 1.17 23.91 15.47
C LEU A 416 1.21 22.38 15.59
N PHE A 417 2.20 21.73 14.97
CA PHE A 417 2.41 20.29 15.08
C PHE A 417 2.64 19.87 16.53
N GLU A 418 3.50 20.60 17.26
CA GLU A 418 3.84 20.31 18.65
C GLU A 418 2.62 20.37 19.60
N GLN A 419 1.68 21.28 19.33
CA GLN A 419 0.41 21.37 20.06
C GLN A 419 -0.53 20.23 19.65
N MET A 420 -0.74 20.07 18.34
CA MET A 420 -1.70 19.14 17.73
C MET A 420 -1.44 17.68 18.14
N GLN A 421 -0.17 17.25 18.20
CA GLN A 421 0.18 15.86 18.51
C GLN A 421 -0.26 15.41 19.92
N THR A 422 -0.44 16.35 20.86
CA THR A 422 -0.80 16.02 22.26
C THR A 422 -2.31 16.05 22.54
N LEU A 423 -3.11 16.54 21.59
CA LEU A 423 -4.55 16.68 21.72
C LEU A 423 -5.29 15.44 21.22
N PRO A 424 -6.41 15.06 21.87
CA PRO A 424 -7.33 14.07 21.30
C PRO A 424 -8.06 14.64 20.09
N ASN A 425 -8.69 13.77 19.30
CA ASN A 425 -9.54 14.19 18.18
C ASN A 425 -10.72 15.03 18.70
N GLY A 426 -10.82 16.26 18.21
CA GLY A 426 -11.83 17.23 18.59
C GLY A 426 -11.69 18.55 17.82
N PRO A 427 -12.59 19.52 18.04
CA PRO A 427 -12.63 20.76 17.27
C PRO A 427 -11.34 21.59 17.32
N GLU A 428 -10.68 21.64 18.49
CA GLU A 428 -9.41 22.35 18.65
C GLU A 428 -8.30 21.72 17.79
N ARG A 429 -8.17 20.39 17.84
CA ARG A 429 -7.21 19.64 17.02
C ARG A 429 -7.49 19.81 15.53
N GLN A 430 -8.77 19.78 15.13
CA GLN A 430 -9.19 20.03 13.75
C GLN A 430 -8.76 21.41 13.26
N ALA A 431 -8.95 22.46 14.05
CA ALA A 431 -8.57 23.82 13.69
C ALA A 431 -7.04 23.98 13.53
N LEU A 432 -6.23 23.31 14.37
CA LEU A 432 -4.78 23.27 14.21
C LEU A 432 -4.38 22.56 12.90
N ILE A 433 -4.99 21.41 12.62
CA ILE A 433 -4.74 20.64 11.39
C ILE A 433 -5.06 21.49 10.15
N GLN A 434 -6.20 22.18 10.12
CA GLN A 434 -6.57 23.06 9.01
C GLN A 434 -5.52 24.15 8.73
N ARG A 435 -5.03 24.80 9.79
CA ARG A 435 -3.95 25.81 9.67
C ARG A 435 -2.67 25.20 9.13
N MET A 436 -2.30 24.01 9.63
CA MET A 436 -1.12 23.28 9.16
C MET A 436 -1.24 22.89 7.69
N VAL A 437 -2.38 22.33 7.27
CA VAL A 437 -2.66 21.98 5.86
C VAL A 437 -2.60 23.21 4.98
N HIS A 438 -3.19 24.33 5.40
CA HIS A 438 -3.12 25.58 4.66
C HIS A 438 -1.68 26.09 4.48
N LEU A 439 -0.87 26.06 5.54
CA LEU A 439 0.55 26.46 5.47
C LEU A 439 1.31 25.63 4.42
N VAL A 440 1.17 24.30 4.43
CA VAL A 440 1.89 23.46 3.48
C VAL A 440 1.31 23.51 2.07
N GLN A 441 0.03 23.81 1.90
CA GLN A 441 -0.52 24.13 0.58
C GLN A 441 0.11 25.39 0.01
N GLN A 442 0.27 26.45 0.82
CA GLN A 442 0.90 27.70 0.42
C GLN A 442 2.40 27.53 0.17
N ASP A 443 3.13 26.93 1.11
CA ASP A 443 4.57 26.74 1.00
C ASP A 443 4.97 25.73 -0.09
N ALA A 444 4.03 24.85 -0.47
CA ALA A 444 4.19 23.83 -1.50
C ALA A 444 5.49 23.02 -1.38
N PRO A 445 5.83 22.44 -0.20
CA PRO A 445 6.99 21.56 -0.08
C PRO A 445 6.83 20.29 -0.91
N TRP A 446 5.58 19.90 -1.20
CA TRP A 446 5.23 18.79 -2.08
C TRP A 446 4.28 19.23 -3.20
N ILE A 447 4.37 18.54 -4.34
CA ILE A 447 3.20 18.27 -5.16
C ILE A 447 2.49 17.11 -4.48
N PHE A 448 1.32 17.36 -3.87
CA PHE A 448 0.63 16.35 -3.04
C PHE A 448 0.28 15.06 -3.77
N GLY A 449 0.25 15.08 -5.11
CA GLY A 449 0.11 13.89 -5.93
C GLY A 449 -1.28 13.27 -5.82
N PHE A 450 -1.38 12.05 -5.27
CA PHE A 450 -2.64 11.32 -5.20
C PHE A 450 -2.73 10.35 -4.02
N TYR A 451 -3.96 10.04 -3.62
CA TYR A 451 -4.31 8.94 -2.72
C TYR A 451 -4.69 7.71 -3.56
N PRO A 452 -3.94 6.60 -3.50
CA PRO A 452 -4.26 5.38 -4.24
C PRO A 452 -5.62 4.80 -3.87
N ARG A 453 -6.32 4.20 -4.83
CA ARG A 453 -7.51 3.38 -4.59
C ARG A 453 -7.16 1.90 -4.71
N SER A 454 -7.55 1.09 -3.72
CA SER A 454 -7.45 -0.36 -3.81
C SER A 454 -8.72 -0.95 -4.41
N LEU A 455 -8.55 -2.00 -5.23
CA LEU A 455 -9.63 -2.80 -5.78
C LEU A 455 -9.34 -4.27 -5.52
N ALA A 456 -10.21 -4.89 -4.74
CA ALA A 456 -10.28 -6.32 -4.53
C ALA A 456 -11.65 -6.84 -4.99
N LEU A 457 -11.66 -8.07 -5.45
CA LEU A 457 -12.83 -8.83 -5.86
C LEU A 457 -12.97 -9.99 -4.90
N VAL A 458 -14.21 -10.25 -4.48
CA VAL A 458 -14.50 -11.43 -3.67
C VAL A 458 -15.75 -12.11 -4.18
N HIS A 459 -15.78 -13.44 -4.06
CA HIS A 459 -16.97 -14.22 -4.37
C HIS A 459 -18.07 -14.05 -3.31
N SER A 460 -19.31 -14.37 -3.67
CA SER A 460 -20.49 -14.26 -2.80
C SER A 460 -20.43 -15.12 -1.55
N TRP A 461 -19.70 -16.24 -1.59
CA TRP A 461 -19.47 -17.13 -0.44
C TRP A 461 -18.43 -16.60 0.55
N TYR A 462 -17.69 -15.53 0.22
CA TYR A 462 -16.66 -14.94 1.07
C TYR A 462 -17.25 -13.84 1.94
N HIS A 463 -17.69 -14.23 3.14
CA HIS A 463 -18.41 -13.39 4.09
C HIS A 463 -17.46 -12.68 5.06
N ASN A 464 -18.00 -11.62 5.69
CA ASN A 464 -17.34 -10.79 6.72
C ASN A 464 -16.08 -10.05 6.26
N ALA A 465 -15.77 -10.11 4.97
CA ALA A 465 -14.72 -9.32 4.38
C ALA A 465 -15.14 -7.85 4.31
N TRP A 466 -14.34 -7.00 4.94
CA TRP A 466 -14.49 -5.55 4.93
C TRP A 466 -13.14 -4.91 4.58
N PRO A 467 -13.09 -3.92 3.67
CA PRO A 467 -11.85 -3.24 3.35
C PRO A 467 -11.41 -2.40 4.55
N ASN A 468 -10.45 -2.92 5.30
CA ASN A 468 -9.70 -2.15 6.28
C ASN A 468 -8.23 -2.20 5.90
N MET A 469 -7.71 -1.07 5.42
CA MET A 469 -6.35 -0.98 4.88
C MET A 469 -5.28 -0.77 5.96
N MET A 470 -5.65 -0.73 7.24
CA MET A 470 -4.74 -0.57 8.38
C MET A 470 -4.73 -1.79 9.31
N ALA A 471 -5.80 -2.59 9.34
CA ALA A 471 -5.90 -3.76 10.20
C ALA A 471 -5.26 -4.99 9.54
N ASN A 472 -4.27 -5.58 10.21
CA ASN A 472 -3.59 -6.80 9.75
C ASN A 472 -4.17 -8.10 10.35
N ASN A 473 -5.08 -8.01 11.31
CA ASN A 473 -5.65 -9.15 12.05
C ASN A 473 -7.06 -9.54 11.59
N THR A 474 -7.42 -9.22 10.34
CA THR A 474 -8.80 -9.36 9.83
C THR A 474 -9.21 -10.79 9.51
N THR A 475 -8.25 -11.70 9.27
CA THR A 475 -8.49 -13.09 8.84
C THR A 475 -9.40 -13.86 9.79
N LYS A 476 -9.34 -13.60 11.11
CA LYS A 476 -10.16 -14.34 12.10
C LYS A 476 -11.67 -14.14 11.92
N TYR A 477 -12.07 -13.00 11.36
CA TYR A 477 -13.47 -12.62 11.18
C TYR A 477 -14.11 -13.26 9.95
N LEU A 478 -13.31 -13.69 8.98
CA LEU A 478 -13.76 -14.22 7.70
C LEU A 478 -14.57 -15.51 7.89
N ARG A 479 -15.57 -15.70 7.04
CA ARG A 479 -16.32 -16.94 6.92
C ARG A 479 -16.50 -17.30 5.46
N VAL A 480 -16.38 -18.59 5.15
CA VAL A 480 -16.57 -19.12 3.80
C VAL A 480 -17.78 -20.05 3.79
N ASP A 481 -18.76 -19.80 2.92
CA ASP A 481 -19.80 -20.78 2.60
C ASP A 481 -19.20 -21.88 1.70
N THR A 482 -18.75 -22.96 2.32
CA THR A 482 -18.07 -24.06 1.64
C THR A 482 -19.00 -24.82 0.70
N GLN A 483 -20.28 -24.93 1.02
CA GLN A 483 -21.27 -25.62 0.19
C GLN A 483 -21.55 -24.85 -1.09
N LEU A 484 -21.72 -23.52 -0.99
CA LEU A 484 -21.90 -22.66 -2.14
C LEU A 484 -20.65 -22.68 -3.04
N ARG A 485 -19.46 -22.55 -2.45
CA ARG A 485 -18.18 -22.59 -3.19
C ARG A 485 -18.04 -23.88 -4.00
N VAL A 486 -18.20 -25.04 -3.36
CA VAL A 486 -18.06 -26.35 -4.03
C VAL A 486 -19.09 -26.53 -5.14
N ARG A 487 -20.35 -26.10 -4.91
CA ARG A 487 -21.40 -26.13 -5.94
C ARG A 487 -21.02 -25.29 -7.16
N LYS A 488 -20.55 -24.06 -6.94
CA LYS A 488 -20.17 -23.14 -8.02
C LYS A 488 -18.90 -23.59 -8.76
N GLN A 489 -17.93 -24.16 -8.06
CA GLN A 489 -16.78 -24.81 -8.70
C GLN A 489 -17.24 -25.94 -9.65
N MET A 490 -18.16 -26.81 -9.24
CA MET A 490 -18.67 -27.86 -10.12
C MET A 490 -19.47 -27.32 -11.31
N GLU A 491 -20.20 -26.22 -11.12
CA GLU A 491 -20.99 -25.56 -12.18
C GLU A 491 -20.08 -24.91 -13.23
N TRP A 492 -19.05 -24.19 -12.80
CA TRP A 492 -18.18 -23.39 -13.68
C TRP A 492 -17.08 -24.20 -14.36
N ASN A 493 -16.70 -25.36 -13.81
CA ASN A 493 -15.59 -26.18 -14.31
C ASN A 493 -16.04 -27.47 -14.99
N ARG A 494 -17.28 -27.53 -15.54
CA ARG A 494 -17.75 -28.72 -16.26
C ARG A 494 -16.93 -28.92 -17.54
N PRO A 495 -16.31 -30.11 -17.74
CA PRO A 495 -15.52 -30.36 -18.94
C PRO A 495 -16.41 -30.43 -20.18
N VAL A 496 -15.94 -29.85 -21.28
CA VAL A 496 -16.61 -29.90 -22.58
C VAL A 496 -16.31 -31.24 -23.26
N VAL A 497 -17.08 -32.27 -22.90
CA VAL A 497 -16.83 -33.66 -23.36
C VAL A 497 -17.40 -33.97 -24.75
N TRP A 498 -18.35 -33.17 -25.26
CA TRP A 498 -18.96 -33.43 -26.58
C TRP A 498 -17.95 -33.32 -27.73
N VAL A 499 -16.92 -32.49 -27.58
CA VAL A 499 -15.83 -32.38 -28.57
C VAL A 499 -15.07 -33.70 -28.67
N LEU A 500 -14.86 -34.40 -27.56
CA LEU A 500 -14.23 -35.73 -27.56
C LEU A 500 -15.10 -36.75 -28.32
N TRP A 501 -16.43 -36.69 -28.12
CA TRP A 501 -17.36 -37.52 -28.86
C TRP A 501 -17.38 -37.20 -30.36
N LEU A 502 -17.31 -35.92 -30.73
CA LEU A 502 -17.22 -35.50 -32.14
C LEU A 502 -15.92 -36.00 -32.78
N VAL A 503 -14.78 -35.84 -32.10
CA VAL A 503 -13.48 -36.34 -32.58
C VAL A 503 -13.50 -37.86 -32.73
N ALA A 504 -14.06 -38.58 -31.75
CA ALA A 504 -14.23 -40.03 -31.84
C ALA A 504 -15.12 -40.44 -33.02
N ALA A 505 -16.23 -39.73 -33.25
CA ALA A 505 -17.13 -39.98 -34.38
C ALA A 505 -16.46 -39.71 -35.74
N LEU A 506 -15.66 -38.64 -35.86
CA LEU A 506 -14.89 -38.34 -37.06
C LEU A 506 -13.82 -39.40 -37.33
N LEU A 507 -13.10 -39.86 -36.31
CA LEU A 507 -12.13 -40.93 -36.42
C LEU A 507 -12.79 -42.26 -36.85
N LEU A 508 -13.90 -42.62 -36.23
CA LEU A 508 -14.67 -43.81 -36.61
C LEU A 508 -15.19 -43.72 -38.04
N SER A 509 -15.65 -42.54 -38.46
CA SER A 509 -16.11 -42.29 -39.84
C SER A 509 -14.96 -42.39 -40.84
N ALA A 510 -13.77 -41.87 -40.50
CA ALA A 510 -12.58 -41.99 -41.34
C ALA A 510 -12.11 -43.45 -41.45
N VAL A 511 -12.12 -44.21 -40.35
CA VAL A 511 -11.81 -45.65 -40.36
C VAL A 511 -12.84 -46.41 -41.19
N ALA A 512 -14.13 -46.17 -40.99
CA ALA A 512 -15.19 -46.80 -41.76
C ALA A 512 -15.10 -46.47 -43.25
N GLY A 513 -14.83 -45.21 -43.60
CA GLY A 513 -14.58 -44.76 -44.97
C GLY A 513 -13.34 -45.41 -45.59
N GLY A 514 -12.26 -45.53 -44.83
CA GLY A 514 -11.04 -46.25 -45.24
C GLY A 514 -11.28 -47.73 -45.49
N VAL A 515 -11.99 -48.41 -44.59
CA VAL A 515 -12.40 -49.82 -44.74
C VAL A 515 -13.32 -50.00 -45.95
N TRP A 516 -14.27 -49.08 -46.16
CA TRP A 516 -15.16 -49.10 -47.32
C TRP A 516 -14.40 -48.91 -48.64
N LEU A 517 -13.49 -47.93 -48.72
CA LEU A 517 -12.61 -47.72 -49.87
C LEU A 517 -11.71 -48.93 -50.13
N TYR A 518 -11.15 -49.54 -49.08
CA TYR A 518 -10.33 -50.74 -49.17
C TYR A 518 -11.13 -51.94 -49.73
N ARG A 519 -12.33 -52.19 -49.19
CA ARG A 519 -13.23 -53.25 -49.68
C ARG A 519 -13.68 -52.99 -51.12
N ARG A 520 -13.97 -51.73 -51.48
CA ARG A 520 -14.33 -51.34 -52.85
C ARG A 520 -13.17 -51.56 -53.83
N ARG A 521 -11.93 -51.24 -53.43
CA ARG A 521 -10.73 -51.57 -54.22
C ARG A 521 -10.56 -53.07 -54.39
N GLN A 522 -10.69 -53.86 -53.32
CA GLN A 522 -10.62 -55.34 -53.41
C GLN A 522 -11.67 -55.91 -54.38
N ALA A 523 -12.91 -55.41 -54.33
CA ALA A 523 -13.96 -55.81 -55.26
C ALA A 523 -13.68 -55.41 -56.72
N GLN A 524 -12.99 -54.29 -56.96
CA GLN A 524 -12.57 -53.86 -58.30
C GLN A 524 -11.38 -54.67 -58.84
N THR A 525 -10.41 -55.03 -58.00
CA THR A 525 -9.30 -55.94 -58.39
C THR A 525 -9.75 -57.40 -58.53
N GLY A 526 -10.94 -57.76 -58.04
CA GLY A 526 -11.48 -59.12 -58.11
C GLY A 526 -12.15 -59.50 -59.43
N ARG A 527 -12.43 -58.57 -60.34
CA ARG A 527 -13.09 -58.87 -61.65
C ARG A 527 -12.60 -57.97 -62.79
N ALA A 528 -11.31 -58.06 -63.04
CA ALA A 528 -10.67 -58.01 -64.36
C ALA A 528 -9.49 -58.99 -64.22
N ALA A 529 -9.31 -60.08 -64.95
CA ALA A 529 -10.02 -60.77 -66.04
C ALA A 529 -9.38 -62.19 -66.10
N PRO A 530 -9.85 -63.12 -66.94
CA PRO A 530 -11.01 -63.07 -67.84
C PRO A 530 -12.16 -63.98 -67.41
#